data_AF-A0A321LDN7-F1
#
_entry.id   AF-A0A321LDN7-F1
#
_cell.length_a   1.000
_cell.length_b   1.000
_cell.length_c   1.000
_cell.angle_alpha   90.00
_cell.angle_beta   90.00
_cell.angle_gamma   90.00
#
_symmetry.space_group_name_H-M   'P 1'
#
loop_
_entity.id
_entity.type
_entity.pdbx_description
1 polymer ?
#
loop_
_entity_poly.entity_id
_entity_poly.type
_entity_poly.pdbx_seq_one_letter_code
_entity_poly.pdbx_strand_id
1 'polypeptide(L)'
;MRTSKKVLVIGGLLLSLWGMSYGLYYAVFVEHQTLDTISSALAASFSNAAGRKMEASKINLEGYALASYDYTRQVDVHSHWIGLGMLLIGLGIIFHKVSFGEELRITLALALLIGSALFPVGVLLQTVDRGFLPRLIASIGAALVTVSLAMVAAGFARSNE
;
A
#
# COMPACT_ATOMS: atom_id res chain seq x y z
N MET A 1 11.12 -27.36 -6.60
CA MET A 1 11.18 -25.91 -6.29
C MET A 1 11.34 -25.72 -4.79
N ARG A 2 12.33 -24.93 -4.34
CA ARG A 2 12.55 -24.64 -2.90
C ARG A 2 11.34 -23.89 -2.30
N THR A 3 11.06 -24.14 -1.02
CA THR A 3 9.86 -23.65 -0.32
C THR A 3 9.80 -22.13 -0.27
N SER A 4 10.92 -21.47 0.02
CA SER A 4 11.06 -20.00 0.03
C SER A 4 10.63 -19.34 -1.28
N LYS A 5 11.02 -19.89 -2.43
CA LYS A 5 10.58 -19.42 -3.76
C LYS A 5 9.06 -19.53 -3.94
N LYS A 6 8.47 -20.65 -3.52
CA LYS A 6 7.02 -20.87 -3.66
C LYS A 6 6.22 -19.84 -2.85
N VAL A 7 6.67 -19.55 -1.62
CA VAL A 7 6.04 -18.54 -0.75
C VAL A 7 6.00 -17.19 -1.46
N LEU A 8 7.12 -16.74 -2.01
CA LEU A 8 7.20 -15.44 -2.70
C LEU A 8 6.35 -15.39 -3.97
N VAL A 9 6.45 -16.39 -4.84
CA VAL A 9 5.72 -16.37 -6.12
C VAL A 9 4.22 -16.52 -5.91
N ILE A 10 3.78 -17.52 -5.12
CA ILE A 10 2.35 -17.74 -4.88
C ILE A 10 1.77 -16.61 -4.04
N GLY A 11 2.49 -16.17 -3.00
CA GLY A 11 2.07 -15.06 -2.16
C GLY A 11 1.96 -13.76 -2.96
N GLY A 12 2.93 -13.47 -3.82
CA GLY A 12 2.87 -12.32 -4.72
C GLY A 12 1.71 -12.38 -5.71
N LEU A 13 1.44 -13.54 -6.32
CA LEU A 13 0.27 -13.74 -7.18
C LEU A 13 -1.04 -13.49 -6.45
N LEU A 14 -1.21 -14.07 -5.25
CA LEU A 14 -2.41 -13.86 -4.44
C LEU A 14 -2.57 -12.39 -4.04
N LEU A 15 -1.48 -11.71 -3.66
CA LEU A 15 -1.51 -10.31 -3.29
C LEU A 15 -1.85 -9.40 -4.48
N SER A 16 -1.30 -9.69 -5.67
CA SER A 16 -1.63 -8.96 -6.89
C SER A 16 -3.09 -9.18 -7.30
N LEU A 17 -3.59 -10.42 -7.25
CA LEU A 17 -5.00 -10.72 -7.54
C LEU A 17 -5.94 -10.00 -6.56
N TRP A 18 -5.58 -9.99 -5.28
CA TRP A 18 -6.31 -9.26 -4.25
C TRP A 18 -6.31 -7.75 -4.53
N GLY A 19 -5.13 -7.17 -4.79
CA GLY A 19 -4.99 -5.74 -5.12
C GLY A 19 -5.76 -5.33 -6.37
N MET A 20 -5.76 -6.16 -7.42
CA MET A 20 -6.55 -5.94 -8.63
C MET A 20 -8.06 -6.01 -8.34
N SER A 21 -8.51 -6.99 -7.57
CA SER A 21 -9.91 -7.13 -7.19
C SER A 21 -10.39 -5.92 -6.38
N TYR A 22 -9.57 -5.47 -5.45
CA TYR A 22 -9.84 -4.28 -4.66
C TYR A 22 -9.88 -3.01 -5.52
N GLY A 23 -8.89 -2.81 -6.40
CA GLY A 23 -8.85 -1.68 -7.31
C GLY A 23 -10.06 -1.63 -8.24
N LEU A 24 -10.50 -2.78 -8.76
CA LEU A 24 -11.70 -2.88 -9.59
C LEU A 24 -12.96 -2.49 -8.81
N TYR A 25 -13.12 -3.01 -7.59
CA TYR A 25 -14.22 -2.62 -6.72
C TYR A 25 -14.22 -1.11 -6.45
N TYR A 26 -13.06 -0.55 -6.09
CA TYR A 26 -12.93 0.87 -5.77
C TYR A 26 -13.27 1.75 -6.98
N ALA A 27 -12.70 1.45 -8.14
CA ALA A 27 -12.93 2.20 -9.37
C ALA A 27 -14.40 2.21 -9.80
N VAL A 28 -15.07 1.05 -9.72
CA VAL A 28 -16.46 0.91 -10.18
C VAL A 28 -17.46 1.54 -9.20
N PHE A 29 -17.25 1.40 -7.90
CA PHE A 29 -18.29 1.70 -6.91
C PHE A 29 -18.01 2.92 -6.02
N VAL A 30 -16.77 3.43 -5.96
CA VAL A 30 -16.40 4.42 -4.95
C VAL A 30 -15.65 5.62 -5.54
N GLU A 31 -14.78 5.39 -6.52
CA GLU A 31 -13.84 6.40 -7.01
C GLU A 31 -14.56 7.61 -7.62
N HIS A 32 -15.53 7.39 -8.50
CA HIS A 32 -16.25 8.47 -9.17
C HIS A 32 -16.97 9.41 -8.19
N GLN A 33 -17.68 8.84 -7.21
CA GLN A 33 -18.38 9.63 -6.19
C GLN A 33 -17.41 10.41 -5.30
N THR A 34 -16.24 9.83 -5.03
CA THR A 34 -15.18 10.49 -4.26
C THR A 34 -14.61 11.68 -5.05
N LEU A 35 -14.33 11.49 -6.34
CA LEU A 35 -13.83 12.56 -7.23
C LEU A 35 -14.85 13.69 -7.43
N ASP A 36 -16.14 13.37 -7.52
CA ASP A 36 -17.22 14.36 -7.55
C ASP A 36 -17.27 15.19 -6.26
N THR A 37 -17.10 14.53 -5.11
CA THR A 37 -17.04 15.21 -3.80
C THR A 37 -15.83 16.14 -3.72
N ILE A 38 -14.66 15.68 -4.13
CA ILE A 38 -13.42 16.49 -4.17
C ILE A 38 -13.64 17.74 -5.05
N SER A 39 -14.14 17.55 -6.27
CA SER A 39 -14.29 18.62 -7.25
C SER A 39 -15.34 19.65 -6.82
N SER A 40 -16.49 19.19 -6.33
CA SER A 40 -17.59 20.05 -5.89
C SER A 40 -17.25 20.83 -4.61
N ALA A 41 -16.59 20.19 -3.64
CA ALA A 41 -16.14 20.86 -2.42
C ALA A 41 -15.12 21.96 -2.72
N LEU A 42 -14.15 21.70 -3.60
CA LEU A 42 -13.17 22.71 -4.00
C LEU A 42 -13.81 23.88 -4.73
N ALA A 43 -14.68 23.62 -5.70
CA ALA A 43 -15.41 24.66 -6.43
C ALA A 43 -16.26 25.53 -5.50
N ALA A 44 -16.98 24.89 -4.56
CA ALA A 44 -17.79 25.58 -3.57
C ALA A 44 -16.93 26.42 -2.61
N SER A 45 -15.72 25.96 -2.25
CA SER A 45 -14.78 26.73 -1.44
C SER A 45 -14.38 28.04 -2.13
N PHE A 46 -14.01 27.99 -3.42
CA PHE A 46 -13.66 29.19 -4.20
C PHE A 46 -14.84 30.12 -4.41
N SER A 47 -16.02 29.58 -4.72
CA SER A 47 -17.25 30.37 -4.89
C SER A 47 -17.63 31.11 -3.60
N ASN A 48 -17.59 30.42 -2.45
CA ASN A 48 -17.82 31.05 -1.16
C ASN A 48 -16.75 32.09 -0.82
N ALA A 49 -15.49 31.84 -1.19
CA ALA A 49 -14.42 32.81 -0.98
C ALA A 49 -14.67 34.11 -1.76
N ALA A 50 -15.01 33.99 -3.05
CA ALA A 50 -15.35 35.13 -3.91
C ALA A 50 -16.57 35.90 -3.38
N GLY A 51 -17.56 35.19 -2.83
CA GLY A 51 -18.73 35.77 -2.17
C GLY A 51 -18.47 36.33 -0.77
N ARG A 52 -17.21 36.42 -0.30
CA ARG A 52 -16.80 36.85 1.04
C ARG A 52 -17.40 36.01 2.18
N LYS A 53 -17.82 34.78 1.90
CA LYS A 53 -18.35 33.80 2.87
C LYS A 53 -17.21 32.91 3.39
N MET A 54 -16.29 33.51 4.15
CA MET A 54 -15.06 32.82 4.58
C MET A 54 -15.31 31.55 5.38
N GLU A 55 -16.31 31.55 6.26
CA GLU A 55 -16.61 30.37 7.09
C GLU A 55 -17.09 29.19 6.24
N ALA A 56 -18.01 29.44 5.31
CA ALA A 56 -18.48 28.42 4.37
C ALA A 56 -17.38 27.96 3.40
N SER A 57 -16.44 28.85 3.06
CA SER A 57 -15.26 28.49 2.25
C SER A 57 -14.33 27.53 2.99
N LYS A 58 -14.08 27.76 4.28
CA LYS A 58 -13.26 26.87 5.13
C LYS A 58 -13.89 25.50 5.30
N ILE A 59 -15.18 25.44 5.61
CA ILE A 59 -15.92 24.16 5.75
C ILE A 59 -15.79 23.32 4.47
N ASN A 60 -15.96 23.95 3.31
CA ASN A 60 -15.81 23.27 2.02
C ASN A 60 -14.36 22.83 1.75
N LEU A 61 -13.38 23.65 2.15
CA LEU A 61 -11.96 23.31 1.99
C LEU A 61 -11.56 22.13 2.89
N GLU A 62 -12.10 22.07 4.11
CA GLU A 62 -11.95 20.91 4.99
C GLU A 62 -12.60 19.67 4.36
N GLY A 63 -13.83 19.79 3.84
CA GLY A 63 -14.49 18.71 3.10
C GLY A 63 -13.65 18.17 1.94
N TYR A 64 -13.06 19.07 1.13
CA TYR A 64 -12.10 18.71 0.10
C TYR A 64 -10.90 17.93 0.67
N ALA A 65 -10.26 18.47 1.72
CA ALA A 65 -9.08 17.84 2.31
C ALA A 65 -9.35 16.43 2.83
N LEU A 66 -10.52 16.22 3.45
CA LEU A 66 -10.97 14.90 3.92
C LEU A 66 -11.15 13.93 2.75
N ALA A 67 -11.90 14.34 1.72
CA ALA A 67 -12.17 13.48 0.56
C ALA A 67 -10.90 13.16 -0.25
N SER A 68 -10.01 14.14 -0.45
CA SER A 68 -8.72 13.94 -1.11
C SER A 68 -7.80 13.02 -0.32
N TYR A 69 -7.81 13.13 1.01
CA TYR A 69 -7.04 12.22 1.87
C TYR A 69 -7.52 10.78 1.68
N ASP A 70 -8.83 10.54 1.78
CA ASP A 70 -9.40 9.20 1.64
C ASP A 70 -9.15 8.64 0.24
N TYR A 71 -9.36 9.42 -0.81
CA TYR A 71 -9.01 9.05 -2.19
C TYR A 71 -7.55 8.58 -2.31
N THR A 72 -6.62 9.39 -1.79
CA THR A 72 -5.18 9.09 -1.89
C THR A 72 -4.85 7.79 -1.14
N ARG A 73 -5.40 7.59 0.06
CA ARG A 73 -5.18 6.35 0.82
C ARG A 73 -5.73 5.14 0.07
N GLN A 74 -6.89 5.25 -0.58
CA GLN A 74 -7.49 4.17 -1.36
C GLN A 74 -6.66 3.80 -2.59
N VAL A 75 -6.17 4.80 -3.32
CA VAL A 75 -5.26 4.61 -4.46
C VAL A 75 -3.94 3.97 -4.02
N ASP A 76 -3.38 4.44 -2.90
CA ASP A 76 -2.16 3.89 -2.32
C ASP A 76 -2.33 2.40 -1.97
N VAL A 77 -3.48 2.00 -1.41
CA VAL A 77 -3.73 0.61 -1.00
C VAL A 77 -3.65 -0.37 -2.17
N HIS A 78 -4.42 -0.13 -3.24
CA HIS A 78 -4.42 -1.06 -4.38
C HIS A 78 -3.07 -1.04 -5.11
N SER A 79 -2.44 0.14 -5.24
CA SER A 79 -1.17 0.29 -5.93
C SER A 79 -0.05 -0.45 -5.21
N HIS A 80 0.00 -0.40 -3.88
CA HIS A 80 1.02 -1.10 -3.11
C HIS A 80 0.78 -2.61 -3.03
N TRP A 81 -0.45 -3.10 -2.91
CA TRP A 81 -0.70 -4.55 -2.99
C TRP A 81 -0.23 -5.14 -4.33
N ILE A 82 -0.53 -4.47 -5.44
CA ILE A 82 -0.09 -4.91 -6.76
C ILE A 82 1.43 -4.77 -6.89
N GLY A 83 2.00 -3.60 -6.58
CA GLY A 83 3.42 -3.32 -6.74
C GLY A 83 4.31 -4.23 -5.89
N LEU A 84 3.95 -4.43 -4.62
CA LEU A 84 4.66 -5.36 -3.74
C LEU A 84 4.43 -6.81 -4.18
N GLY A 85 3.22 -7.19 -4.60
CA GLY A 85 2.97 -8.52 -5.15
C GLY A 85 3.86 -8.84 -6.35
N MET A 86 4.01 -7.89 -7.28
CA MET A 86 4.92 -8.00 -8.42
C MET A 86 6.39 -8.09 -7.99
N LEU A 87 6.79 -7.32 -6.98
CA LEU A 87 8.12 -7.42 -6.38
C LEU A 87 8.37 -8.84 -5.83
N LEU A 88 7.41 -9.41 -5.08
CA LEU A 88 7.56 -10.76 -4.52
C LEU A 88 7.69 -11.82 -5.63
N ILE A 89 6.91 -11.70 -6.71
CA ILE A 89 7.03 -12.61 -7.87
C ILE A 89 8.41 -12.50 -8.49
N GLY A 90 8.86 -11.28 -8.81
CA GLY A 90 10.18 -11.03 -9.42
C GLY A 90 11.31 -11.55 -8.54
N LEU A 91 11.25 -11.25 -7.25
CA LEU A 91 12.24 -11.70 -6.28
C LEU A 91 12.23 -13.22 -6.14
N GLY A 92 11.06 -13.84 -6.09
CA GLY A 92 10.89 -15.29 -6.00
C GLY A 92 11.58 -16.07 -7.12
N ILE A 93 11.65 -15.50 -8.33
CA ILE A 93 12.35 -16.10 -9.47
C ILE A 93 13.85 -16.23 -9.18
N ILE A 94 14.47 -15.17 -8.64
CA ILE A 94 15.92 -15.10 -8.38
C ILE A 94 16.32 -15.46 -6.94
N PHE A 95 15.36 -15.69 -6.05
CA PHE A 95 15.59 -15.86 -4.61
C PHE A 95 16.54 -17.01 -4.23
N HIS A 96 16.66 -18.00 -5.11
CA HIS A 96 17.59 -19.10 -4.93
C HIS A 96 19.08 -18.66 -4.91
N LYS A 97 19.40 -17.48 -5.44
CA LYS A 97 20.77 -16.92 -5.46
C LYS A 97 21.15 -16.12 -4.20
N VAL A 98 20.22 -15.89 -3.27
CA VAL A 98 20.50 -15.21 -1.99
C VAL A 98 21.41 -16.09 -1.13
N SER A 99 22.58 -15.63 -0.70
CA SER A 99 23.60 -16.42 0.01
C SER A 99 23.29 -16.70 1.49
N PHE A 100 22.07 -17.18 1.78
CA PHE A 100 21.64 -17.62 3.11
C PHE A 100 21.21 -19.09 3.11
N GLY A 101 21.14 -19.70 4.30
CA GLY A 101 20.50 -21.00 4.49
C GLY A 101 19.00 -20.97 4.19
N GLU A 102 18.40 -22.12 3.89
CA GLU A 102 16.98 -22.20 3.53
C GLU A 102 16.05 -21.70 4.64
N GLU A 103 16.38 -21.94 5.91
CA GLU A 103 15.59 -21.45 7.06
C GLU A 103 15.45 -19.93 7.03
N LEU A 104 16.57 -19.20 6.95
CA LEU A 104 16.55 -17.74 6.89
C LEU A 104 15.86 -17.23 5.62
N ARG A 105 16.02 -17.91 4.48
CA ARG A 105 15.29 -17.56 3.25
C ARG A 105 13.78 -17.70 3.44
N ILE A 106 13.30 -18.75 4.09
CA ILE A 106 11.87 -18.92 4.39
C ILE A 106 11.38 -17.82 5.33
N THR A 107 12.14 -17.49 6.39
CA THR A 107 11.80 -16.38 7.29
C THR A 107 11.71 -15.06 6.55
N LEU A 108 12.67 -14.74 5.67
CA LEU A 108 12.65 -13.53 4.86
C LEU A 108 11.49 -13.53 3.87
N ALA A 109 11.18 -14.66 3.24
CA ALA A 109 10.04 -14.79 2.33
C ALA A 109 8.71 -14.53 3.04
N LEU A 110 8.53 -15.09 4.25
CA LEU A 110 7.34 -14.86 5.07
C LEU A 110 7.27 -13.41 5.57
N ALA A 111 8.39 -12.84 6.03
CA ALA A 111 8.45 -11.45 6.48
C ALA A 111 8.08 -10.47 5.36
N LEU A 112 8.61 -10.69 4.15
CA LEU A 112 8.25 -9.91 2.96
C LEU A 112 6.76 -10.04 2.63
N LEU A 113 6.20 -11.26 2.64
CA LEU A 113 4.80 -11.49 2.35
C LEU A 113 3.88 -10.83 3.39
N ILE A 114 4.14 -11.06 4.68
CA ILE A 114 3.37 -10.50 5.79
C ILE A 114 3.46 -8.97 5.77
N GLY A 115 4.65 -8.40 5.59
CA GLY A 115 4.83 -6.95 5.51
C GLY A 115 4.10 -6.35 4.32
N SER A 116 4.15 -7.02 3.17
CA SER A 116 3.47 -6.56 1.94
C SER A 116 1.95 -6.62 2.03
N ALA A 117 1.40 -7.52 2.85
CA ALA A 117 -0.02 -7.54 3.16
C ALA A 117 -0.39 -6.51 4.24
N LEU A 118 0.39 -6.44 5.32
CA LEU A 118 0.09 -5.63 6.51
C LEU A 118 0.19 -4.13 6.23
N PHE A 119 1.19 -3.70 5.44
CA PHE A 119 1.39 -2.28 5.15
C PHE A 119 0.15 -1.66 4.48
N PRO A 120 -0.36 -2.18 3.33
CA PRO A 120 -1.53 -1.58 2.71
C PRO A 120 -2.80 -1.78 3.54
N VAL A 121 -2.93 -2.85 4.34
CA VAL A 121 -4.03 -2.96 5.34
C VAL A 121 -4.00 -1.80 6.33
N GLY A 122 -2.83 -1.46 6.89
CA GLY A 122 -2.69 -0.32 7.79
C GLY A 122 -3.01 1.02 7.10
N VAL A 123 -2.67 1.17 5.83
CA VAL A 123 -3.04 2.35 5.02
C VAL A 123 -4.55 2.39 4.79
N LEU A 124 -5.19 1.27 4.49
CA LEU A 124 -6.63 1.17 4.30
C LEU A 124 -7.39 1.55 5.57
N LEU A 125 -6.93 1.06 6.72
CA LEU A 125 -7.54 1.39 8.01
C LEU A 125 -7.50 2.90 8.32
N GLN A 126 -6.57 3.67 7.74
CA GLN A 126 -6.53 5.13 7.89
C GLN A 126 -7.73 5.84 7.25
N THR A 127 -8.45 5.18 6.34
CA THR A 127 -9.70 5.71 5.76
C THR A 127 -10.89 5.60 6.72
N VAL A 128 -10.79 4.72 7.73
CA VAL A 128 -11.84 4.50 8.74
C VAL A 128 -11.50 5.24 10.03
N ASP A 129 -10.25 5.11 10.48
CA ASP A 129 -9.74 5.78 11.67
C ASP A 129 -8.35 6.38 11.39
N ARG A 130 -8.22 7.70 11.56
CA ARG A 130 -6.96 8.42 11.34
C ARG A 130 -6.04 8.46 12.56
N GLY A 131 -6.41 7.72 13.60
CA GLY A 131 -5.70 7.56 14.85
C GLY A 131 -4.33 6.87 14.71
N PHE A 132 -3.74 6.60 15.88
CA PHE A 132 -2.39 6.06 15.98
C PHE A 132 -2.28 4.62 15.47
N LEU A 133 -3.28 3.78 15.73
CA LEU A 133 -3.19 2.34 15.50
C LEU A 133 -3.06 1.98 14.00
N PRO A 134 -3.87 2.52 13.07
CA PRO A 134 -3.69 2.26 11.63
C PRO A 134 -2.32 2.70 11.09
N ARG A 135 -1.80 3.84 11.59
CA ARG A 135 -0.45 4.34 11.24
C ARG A 135 0.65 3.42 11.76
N LEU A 136 0.49 2.90 12.98
CA LEU A 136 1.43 1.94 13.55
C LEU A 136 1.45 0.63 12.74
N ILE A 137 0.28 0.09 12.39
CA ILE A 137 0.17 -1.12 11.56
C ILE A 137 0.87 -0.92 10.21
N ALA A 138 0.59 0.20 9.54
CA ALA A 138 1.25 0.54 8.28
C ALA A 138 2.78 0.63 8.46
N SER A 139 3.23 1.33 9.50
CA SER A 139 4.67 1.51 9.78
C SER A 139 5.38 0.19 10.06
N ILE A 140 4.77 -0.72 10.82
CA ILE A 140 5.32 -2.06 11.09
C ILE A 140 5.41 -2.86 9.80
N GLY A 141 4.35 -2.86 8.98
CA GLY A 141 4.35 -3.54 7.68
C GLY A 141 5.46 -3.03 6.76
N ALA A 142 5.60 -1.70 6.66
CA ALA A 142 6.62 -1.05 5.84
C ALA A 142 8.04 -1.36 6.34
N ALA A 143 8.26 -1.30 7.66
CA ALA A 143 9.54 -1.65 8.27
C ALA A 143 9.91 -3.11 8.01
N LEU A 144 8.94 -4.03 8.12
CA LEU A 144 9.16 -5.45 7.86
C LEU A 144 9.59 -5.72 6.42
N VAL A 145 8.93 -5.08 5.44
CA VAL A 145 9.33 -5.16 4.02
C VAL A 145 10.73 -4.58 3.83
N THR A 146 10.99 -3.39 4.37
CA THR A 146 12.24 -2.66 4.18
C THR A 146 13.44 -3.43 4.75
N VAL A 147 13.35 -3.89 5.99
CA VAL A 147 14.40 -4.67 6.65
C VAL A 147 14.63 -5.99 5.91
N SER A 148 13.56 -6.67 5.50
CA SER A 148 13.69 -7.93 4.77
C SER A 148 14.34 -7.74 3.40
N LEU A 149 13.99 -6.67 2.67
CA LEU A 149 14.65 -6.32 1.40
C LEU A 149 16.13 -5.99 1.60
N ALA A 150 16.48 -5.23 2.64
CA ALA A 150 17.87 -4.92 2.95
C ALA A 150 18.68 -6.20 3.23
N MET A 151 18.11 -7.13 4.01
CA MET A 151 18.72 -8.43 4.28
C MET A 151 18.90 -9.26 3.00
N VAL A 152 17.87 -9.30 2.14
CA VAL A 152 17.95 -10.01 0.86
C VAL A 152 19.02 -9.40 -0.06
N ALA A 153 19.11 -8.07 -0.13
CA ALA A 153 20.16 -7.37 -0.87
C ALA A 153 21.56 -7.71 -0.34
N ALA A 154 21.75 -7.71 0.98
CA ALA A 154 23.00 -8.14 1.59
C ALA A 154 23.32 -9.62 1.28
N GLY A 155 22.29 -10.48 1.25
CA GLY A 155 22.45 -11.88 0.86
C GLY A 155 22.85 -12.06 -0.61
N PHE A 156 22.42 -11.18 -1.52
CA PHE A 156 22.92 -11.18 -2.91
C PHE A 156 24.34 -10.61 -3.03
N ALA A 157 24.68 -9.58 -2.27
CA ALA A 157 26.04 -9.02 -2.28
C ALA A 157 27.08 -10.07 -1.88
N ARG A 158 26.75 -10.89 -0.87
CA ARG A 158 27.58 -12.02 -0.39
C ARG A 158 27.69 -13.20 -1.35
N SER A 159 26.87 -13.32 -2.40
CA SER A 159 27.01 -14.41 -3.39
C SER A 159 27.88 -14.05 -4.58
N ASN A 160 28.31 -12.79 -4.69
CA ASN A 160 29.21 -12.31 -5.75
C ASN A 160 30.66 -12.12 -5.27
N GLU A 161 30.95 -12.47 -4.01
CA GLU A 161 32.29 -12.66 -3.44
C GLU A 161 32.64 -14.15 -3.45
#